data_AF-A0A0K9CNC5-F1
#
_entry.id   AF-A0A0K9CNC5-F1
#
_cell.length_a   1.000
_cell.length_b   1.000
_cell.length_c   1.000
_cell.angle_alpha   90.00
_cell.angle_beta   90.00
_cell.angle_gamma   90.00
#
_symmetry.space_group_name_H-M   'P 1'
#
loop_
_entity.id
_entity.type
_entity.pdbx_description
1 polymer ?
#
loop_
_entity_poly.entity_id
_entity_poly.type
_entity_poly.pdbx_seq_one_letter_code
_entity_poly.pdbx_strand_id
1 'polypeptide(L)'
;MKIVLFLITSESYNKWDTDVENREKEKKFNLMSKEEVKELIASNLVEIGGHTTKHLDMPNVDLKKIEEDLKVSNKILEEITGYTPISFAYPWGRSTKDVREIVKKEGYKFAVSTEDGPACFSDDLFEIVRVGIYSDDSIKKFALKISGKYPFIREKRNEMKAFRNKIRKFFGIKTK
;
A
#
# COMPACT_ATOMS: atom_id res chain seq x y z
N MET A 1 13.60 16.67 7.45
CA MET A 1 13.23 15.50 6.62
C MET A 1 11.71 15.44 6.58
N LYS A 2 11.09 15.21 5.42
CA LYS A 2 9.62 15.09 5.30
C LYS A 2 9.23 13.64 5.02
N ILE A 3 8.09 13.19 5.56
CA ILE A 3 7.52 11.87 5.31
C ILE A 3 6.03 11.97 4.98
N VAL A 4 5.48 10.94 4.34
CA VAL A 4 4.04 10.74 4.17
C VAL A 4 3.64 9.50 4.97
N LEU A 5 2.62 9.65 5.80
CA LEU A 5 2.08 8.59 6.65
C LEU A 5 0.66 8.26 6.19
N PHE A 6 0.41 7.00 5.84
CA PHE A 6 -0.90 6.54 5.38
C PHE A 6 -1.65 5.89 6.53
N LEU A 7 -2.76 6.50 6.95
CA LEU A 7 -3.49 6.09 8.15
C LEU A 7 -4.64 5.14 7.85
N ILE A 8 -4.79 4.15 8.74
CA ILE A 8 -5.97 3.31 8.86
C ILE A 8 -6.87 3.94 9.92
N THR A 9 -8.13 4.19 9.59
CA THR A 9 -8.95 5.15 10.35
C THR A 9 -9.86 4.53 11.41
N SER A 10 -10.03 3.20 11.41
CA SER A 10 -11.04 2.54 12.25
C SER A 10 -10.52 1.31 12.99
N GLU A 11 -9.22 1.21 13.17
CA GLU A 11 -8.57 0.17 13.98
C GLU A 11 -7.66 0.78 15.04
N SER A 12 -7.46 0.08 16.15
CA SER A 12 -6.58 0.50 17.26
C SER A 12 -5.28 -0.29 17.34
N TYR A 13 -5.16 -1.37 16.59
CA TYR A 13 -3.96 -2.19 16.45
C TYR A 13 -3.93 -2.86 15.08
N ASN A 14 -2.81 -3.50 14.73
CA ASN A 14 -2.60 -4.20 13.46
C ASN A 14 -3.42 -5.49 13.27
N LYS A 15 -4.76 -5.40 13.37
CA LYS A 15 -5.69 -6.53 13.24
C LYS A 15 -5.50 -7.34 11.97
N TRP A 16 -5.19 -6.68 10.86
CA TRP A 16 -5.01 -7.32 9.56
C TRP A 16 -3.85 -8.33 9.56
N ASP A 17 -2.93 -8.26 10.52
CA ASP A 17 -1.82 -9.21 10.69
C ASP A 17 -1.94 -10.11 11.94
N THR A 18 -2.67 -9.70 12.97
CA THR A 18 -2.80 -10.47 14.22
C THR A 18 -4.02 -11.39 14.25
N ASP A 19 -5.10 -11.00 13.58
CA ASP A 19 -6.41 -11.66 13.67
C ASP A 19 -6.66 -12.54 12.43
N VAL A 20 -5.58 -13.15 11.94
CA VAL A 20 -5.56 -13.99 10.74
C VAL A 20 -5.70 -15.47 11.11
N GLU A 21 -6.40 -16.22 10.26
CA GLU A 21 -6.62 -17.66 10.45
C GLU A 21 -5.68 -18.54 9.61
N ASN A 22 -5.29 -18.06 8.43
CA ASN A 22 -4.63 -18.88 7.40
C ASN A 22 -3.13 -18.59 7.23
N ARG A 23 -2.51 -17.84 8.14
CA ARG A 23 -1.08 -17.55 8.15
C ARG A 23 -0.58 -17.34 9.58
N GLU A 24 0.73 -17.34 9.74
CA GLU A 24 1.36 -17.00 11.01
C GLU A 24 0.97 -15.59 11.44
N LYS A 25 0.64 -15.46 12.73
CA LYS A 25 0.21 -14.18 13.32
C LYS A 25 1.42 -13.32 13.63
N GLU A 26 1.37 -12.07 13.20
CA GLU A 26 2.40 -11.10 13.56
C GLU A 26 2.29 -10.67 15.02
N LYS A 27 3.35 -10.03 15.51
CA LYS A 27 3.31 -9.35 16.81
C LYS A 27 2.28 -8.22 16.78
N LYS A 28 1.50 -8.10 17.85
CA LYS A 28 0.54 -7.01 18.03
C LYS A 28 1.25 -5.69 18.32
N PHE A 29 0.88 -4.64 17.58
CA PHE A 29 1.30 -3.26 17.77
C PHE A 29 0.06 -2.36 17.80
N ASN A 30 0.01 -1.44 18.77
CA ASN A 30 -1.02 -0.41 18.80
C ASN A 30 -0.77 0.60 17.68
N LEU A 31 -1.85 1.11 17.09
CA LEU A 31 -1.78 2.22 16.15
C LEU A 31 -1.71 3.54 16.92
N MET A 32 -1.24 4.58 16.24
CA MET A 32 -1.20 5.93 16.81
C MET A 32 -2.59 6.41 17.20
N SER A 33 -2.65 7.08 18.33
CA SER A 33 -3.79 7.87 18.78
C SER A 33 -4.00 9.09 17.88
N LYS A 34 -5.19 9.69 17.97
CA LYS A 34 -5.50 10.93 17.22
C LYS A 34 -4.61 12.08 17.68
N GLU A 35 -4.22 12.09 18.94
CA GLU A 35 -3.36 13.08 19.56
C GLU A 35 -1.93 13.00 19.01
N GLU A 36 -1.36 11.79 18.92
CA GLU A 36 -0.04 11.56 18.29
C GLU A 36 -0.03 11.97 16.81
N VAL A 37 -1.10 11.66 16.07
CA VAL A 37 -1.23 12.10 14.66
C VAL A 37 -1.24 13.63 14.57
N LYS A 38 -1.98 14.32 15.46
CA LYS A 38 -2.02 15.79 15.47
C LYS A 38 -0.66 16.41 15.82
N GLU A 39 0.09 15.80 16.72
CA GLU A 39 1.46 16.21 17.04
C GLU A 39 2.38 16.10 15.80
N LEU A 40 2.30 15.00 15.07
CA LEU A 40 3.05 14.81 13.83
C LEU A 40 2.70 15.84 12.75
N ILE A 41 1.42 16.18 12.60
CA ILE A 41 0.97 17.22 11.67
C ILE A 41 1.55 18.59 12.07
N ALA A 42 1.49 18.93 13.36
CA ALA A 42 2.00 20.21 13.89
C ALA A 42 3.51 20.40 13.66
N SER A 43 4.27 19.32 13.47
CA SER A 43 5.70 19.39 13.13
C SER A 43 5.99 20.00 11.75
N ASN A 44 5.00 20.05 10.84
CA ASN A 44 5.17 20.38 9.42
C ASN A 44 6.14 19.46 8.64
N LEU A 45 6.48 18.30 9.20
CA LEU A 45 7.34 17.29 8.58
C LEU A 45 6.57 16.06 8.08
N VAL A 46 5.30 15.92 8.45
CA VAL A 46 4.47 14.74 8.13
C VAL A 46 3.22 15.16 7.36
N GLU A 47 3.03 14.56 6.18
CA GLU A 47 1.75 14.58 5.46
C GLU A 47 0.95 13.32 5.80
N ILE A 48 -0.37 13.45 5.93
CA ILE A 48 -1.28 12.32 6.14
C ILE A 48 -1.98 11.96 4.82
N GLY A 49 -1.85 10.69 4.44
CA GLY A 49 -2.56 10.06 3.33
C GLY A 49 -3.56 9.00 3.79
N GLY A 50 -4.39 8.52 2.87
CA GLY A 50 -5.39 7.49 3.14
C GLY A 50 -4.88 6.05 3.01
N HIS A 51 -5.44 5.15 3.82
CA HIS A 51 -5.11 3.73 3.80
C HIS A 51 -6.29 2.80 4.12
N THR A 52 -7.51 3.18 3.72
CA THR A 52 -8.79 2.50 4.04
C THR A 52 -9.14 2.54 5.54
N THR A 53 -10.36 2.12 5.90
CA THR A 53 -10.75 2.12 7.33
C THR A 53 -10.15 0.96 8.11
N LYS A 54 -9.96 -0.20 7.47
CA LYS A 54 -9.60 -1.47 8.12
C LYS A 54 -8.54 -2.29 7.37
N HIS A 55 -7.73 -1.65 6.54
CA HIS A 55 -6.73 -2.31 5.69
C HIS A 55 -7.37 -3.36 4.74
N LEU A 56 -8.35 -2.92 3.94
CA LEU A 56 -9.14 -3.80 3.05
C LEU A 56 -8.27 -4.48 1.99
N ASP A 57 -8.50 -5.77 1.71
CA ASP A 57 -7.89 -6.46 0.56
C ASP A 57 -8.64 -6.06 -0.72
N MET A 58 -8.40 -4.82 -1.16
CA MET A 58 -9.21 -4.13 -2.17
C MET A 58 -9.47 -4.96 -3.45
N PRO A 59 -8.50 -5.72 -4.02
CA PRO A 59 -8.78 -6.58 -5.18
C PRO A 59 -9.84 -7.68 -4.95
N ASN A 60 -10.08 -8.04 -3.69
CA ASN A 60 -10.96 -9.13 -3.28
C ASN A 60 -12.23 -8.63 -2.55
N VAL A 61 -12.46 -7.32 -2.52
CA VAL A 61 -13.64 -6.69 -1.93
C VAL A 61 -14.55 -6.16 -3.04
N ASP A 62 -15.86 -6.25 -2.82
CA ASP A 62 -16.85 -5.66 -3.73
C ASP A 62 -16.63 -4.16 -3.92
N LEU A 63 -16.69 -3.69 -5.18
CA LEU A 63 -16.35 -2.31 -5.54
C LEU A 63 -17.20 -1.28 -4.79
N LYS A 64 -18.50 -1.55 -4.55
CA LYS A 64 -19.37 -0.64 -3.82
C LYS A 64 -18.94 -0.52 -2.36
N LYS A 65 -18.52 -1.63 -1.73
CA LYS A 65 -17.97 -1.60 -0.37
C LYS A 65 -16.68 -0.81 -0.27
N ILE A 66 -15.85 -0.84 -1.32
CA ILE A 66 -14.62 -0.03 -1.38
C ILE A 66 -14.98 1.47 -1.45
N GLU A 67 -15.92 1.85 -2.31
CA GLU A 67 -16.40 3.25 -2.38
C GLU A 67 -16.95 3.72 -1.02
N GLU A 68 -17.77 2.90 -0.37
CA GLU A 68 -18.32 3.21 0.96
C GLU A 68 -17.22 3.34 2.02
N ASP A 69 -16.23 2.44 2.01
CA ASP A 69 -15.09 2.48 2.93
C ASP A 69 -14.25 3.75 2.75
N LEU A 70 -13.92 4.11 1.51
CA LEU A 70 -13.10 5.28 1.23
C LEU A 70 -13.81 6.58 1.63
N LYS A 71 -15.13 6.68 1.43
CA LYS A 71 -15.91 7.84 1.93
C LYS A 71 -15.83 7.97 3.44
N VAL A 72 -15.95 6.87 4.17
CA VAL A 72 -15.83 6.86 5.63
C VAL A 72 -14.40 7.20 6.05
N SER A 73 -13.40 6.62 5.39
CA SER A 73 -11.98 6.88 5.66
C SER A 73 -11.64 8.35 5.45
N ASN A 74 -12.03 8.93 4.31
CA ASN A 74 -11.81 10.35 3.99
C ASN A 74 -12.44 11.27 5.01
N LYS A 75 -13.70 11.01 5.42
CA LYS A 75 -14.37 11.80 6.45
C LYS A 75 -13.60 11.79 7.77
N ILE A 76 -13.15 10.62 8.23
CA ILE A 76 -12.38 10.51 9.48
C ILE A 76 -11.03 11.21 9.35
N LEU A 77 -10.36 11.11 8.20
CA LEU A 77 -9.08 11.80 7.96
C LEU A 77 -9.27 13.31 7.98
N GLU A 78 -10.32 13.84 7.34
CA GLU A 78 -10.65 15.27 7.38
C GLU A 78 -10.93 15.75 8.81
N GLU A 79 -11.65 14.97 9.61
CA GLU A 79 -11.90 15.27 11.04
C GLU A 79 -10.60 15.30 11.88
N ILE A 80 -9.63 14.46 11.56
CA ILE A 80 -8.35 14.39 12.29
C ILE A 80 -7.39 15.50 11.84
N THR A 81 -7.30 15.72 10.53
CA THR A 81 -6.24 16.51 9.89
C THR A 81 -6.66 17.95 9.59
N GLY A 82 -7.96 18.21 9.45
CA GLY A 82 -8.50 19.48 8.99
C GLY A 82 -8.39 19.73 7.48
N TYR A 83 -7.94 18.75 6.69
CA TYR A 83 -7.83 18.84 5.23
C TYR A 83 -8.18 17.52 4.55
N THR A 84 -8.55 17.58 3.27
CA THR A 84 -8.75 16.39 2.44
C THR A 84 -7.40 15.80 2.04
N PRO A 85 -7.10 14.53 2.38
CA PRO A 85 -5.85 13.88 1.95
C PRO A 85 -5.72 13.83 0.43
N ILE A 86 -4.51 14.08 -0.08
CA ILE A 86 -4.25 14.06 -1.54
C ILE A 86 -3.58 12.76 -2.01
N SER A 87 -3.07 11.95 -1.08
CA SER A 87 -2.27 10.76 -1.36
C SER A 87 -2.91 9.52 -0.72
N PHE A 88 -2.83 8.38 -1.42
CA PHE A 88 -3.37 7.10 -0.95
C PHE A 88 -2.31 6.01 -1.01
N ALA A 89 -2.34 5.04 -0.10
CA ALA A 89 -1.59 3.81 -0.23
C ALA A 89 -2.53 2.61 -0.32
N TYR A 90 -2.33 1.73 -1.30
CA TYR A 90 -3.09 0.49 -1.39
C TYR A 90 -2.67 -0.47 -0.26
N PRO A 91 -3.60 -1.02 0.54
CA PRO A 91 -3.31 -2.12 1.46
C PRO A 91 -2.58 -3.27 0.75
N TRP A 92 -1.52 -3.77 1.38
CA TRP A 92 -0.57 -4.73 0.79
C TRP A 92 0.06 -4.31 -0.56
N GLY A 93 -0.11 -3.05 -0.98
CA GLY A 93 0.35 -2.56 -2.27
C GLY A 93 -0.37 -3.18 -3.46
N ARG A 94 -1.61 -3.67 -3.30
CA ARG A 94 -2.35 -4.36 -4.37
C ARG A 94 -3.52 -3.54 -4.88
N SER A 95 -3.68 -3.44 -6.19
CA SER A 95 -4.77 -2.72 -6.84
C SER A 95 -5.19 -3.36 -8.16
N THR A 96 -6.45 -3.17 -8.52
CA THR A 96 -6.96 -3.43 -9.88
C THR A 96 -7.27 -2.11 -10.57
N LYS A 97 -7.47 -2.13 -11.88
CA LYS A 97 -7.89 -0.94 -12.64
C LYS A 97 -9.14 -0.28 -12.03
N ASP A 98 -10.14 -1.08 -11.70
CA ASP A 98 -11.40 -0.56 -11.13
C ASP A 98 -11.19 0.06 -9.74
N VAL A 99 -10.34 -0.56 -8.91
CA VAL A 99 -9.94 0.00 -7.61
C VAL A 99 -9.23 1.35 -7.78
N ARG A 100 -8.35 1.49 -8.78
CA ARG A 100 -7.67 2.76 -9.04
C ARG A 100 -8.63 3.86 -9.49
N GLU A 101 -9.60 3.53 -10.34
CA GLU A 101 -10.63 4.48 -10.74
C GLU A 101 -11.50 4.94 -9.57
N ILE A 102 -11.81 4.05 -8.63
CA ILE A 102 -12.52 4.40 -7.39
C ILE A 102 -11.67 5.36 -6.54
N VAL A 103 -10.40 5.04 -6.29
CA VAL A 103 -9.49 5.92 -5.53
C VAL A 103 -9.39 7.31 -6.18
N LYS A 104 -9.30 7.37 -7.51
CA LYS A 104 -9.29 8.65 -8.24
C LYS A 104 -10.60 9.43 -8.09
N LYS A 105 -11.75 8.77 -8.13
CA LYS A 105 -13.07 9.38 -7.95
C LYS A 105 -13.28 9.95 -6.54
N GLU A 106 -12.68 9.32 -5.53
CA GLU A 106 -12.72 9.76 -4.13
C GLU A 106 -11.79 10.95 -3.83
N GLY A 107 -11.19 11.56 -4.86
CA GLY A 107 -10.54 12.87 -4.76
C GLY A 107 -9.02 12.84 -4.59
N TYR A 108 -8.43 11.66 -4.40
CA TYR A 108 -6.98 11.48 -4.34
C TYR A 108 -6.31 11.93 -5.65
N LYS A 109 -5.08 12.44 -5.56
CA LYS A 109 -4.29 12.93 -6.70
C LYS A 109 -3.26 11.92 -7.19
N PHE A 110 -2.79 11.06 -6.29
CA PHE A 110 -1.88 9.98 -6.59
C PHE A 110 -2.00 8.87 -5.55
N ALA A 111 -1.58 7.67 -5.91
CA ALA A 111 -1.62 6.53 -5.04
C ALA A 111 -0.37 5.66 -5.19
N VAL A 112 0.07 5.09 -4.07
CA VAL A 112 1.30 4.32 -3.98
C VAL A 112 1.05 2.85 -3.69
N SER A 113 1.89 2.02 -4.30
CA SER A 113 1.85 0.56 -4.25
C SER A 113 3.21 0.00 -3.78
N THR A 114 3.26 -1.27 -3.42
CA THR A 114 4.51 -2.03 -3.18
C THR A 114 4.63 -3.24 -4.10
N GLU A 115 3.53 -3.71 -4.69
CA GLU A 115 3.47 -4.91 -5.53
C GLU A 115 3.15 -4.56 -6.98
N ASP A 116 2.04 -3.86 -7.20
CA ASP A 116 1.52 -3.57 -8.54
C ASP A 116 2.05 -2.25 -9.09
N GLY A 117 2.41 -2.24 -10.38
CA GLY A 117 2.81 -1.03 -11.13
C GLY A 117 4.18 -1.17 -11.82
N PRO A 118 4.46 -0.31 -12.83
CA PRO A 118 5.73 -0.32 -13.56
C PRO A 118 6.90 0.16 -12.69
N ALA A 119 8.13 -0.14 -13.11
CA ALA A 119 9.32 0.42 -12.45
C ALA A 119 9.43 1.95 -12.61
N CYS A 120 8.83 2.50 -13.67
CA CYS A 120 8.88 3.91 -14.01
C CYS A 120 7.70 4.67 -13.39
N PHE A 121 7.99 5.78 -12.71
CA PHE A 121 7.00 6.61 -12.01
C PHE A 121 6.06 7.39 -12.94
N SER A 122 6.51 7.72 -14.16
CA SER A 122 5.88 8.72 -15.02
C SER A 122 4.58 8.29 -15.72
N ASP A 123 4.23 7.01 -15.64
CA ASP A 123 3.23 6.43 -16.54
C ASP A 123 1.80 6.60 -15.99
N ASP A 124 1.60 6.36 -14.69
CA ASP A 124 0.33 6.57 -13.99
C ASP A 124 0.57 6.93 -12.51
N LEU A 125 0.06 8.08 -12.07
CA LEU A 125 0.17 8.55 -10.69
C LEU A 125 -0.58 7.67 -9.69
N PHE A 126 -1.45 6.77 -10.14
CA PHE A 126 -2.14 5.79 -9.29
C PHE A 126 -1.48 4.40 -9.31
N GLU A 127 -0.33 4.26 -9.97
CA GLU A 127 0.49 3.03 -9.99
C GLU A 127 1.91 3.27 -9.49
N ILE A 128 2.13 4.30 -8.67
CA ILE A 128 3.46 4.65 -8.18
C ILE A 128 3.99 3.53 -7.28
N VAL A 129 5.06 2.85 -7.72
CA VAL A 129 5.61 1.76 -6.92
C VAL A 129 6.71 2.21 -5.97
N ARG A 130 6.52 1.89 -4.68
CA ARG A 130 7.51 2.05 -3.63
C ARG A 130 8.32 0.77 -3.45
N VAL A 131 9.52 0.94 -2.91
CA VAL A 131 10.37 -0.17 -2.48
C VAL A 131 10.11 -0.44 -1.01
N GLY A 132 9.43 -1.56 -0.71
CA GLY A 132 9.22 -2.01 0.66
C GLY A 132 10.54 -2.40 1.33
N ILE A 133 10.76 -1.96 2.57
CA ILE A 133 11.86 -2.39 3.44
C ILE A 133 11.25 -3.30 4.51
N TYR A 134 11.79 -4.51 4.67
CA TYR A 134 11.26 -5.52 5.59
C TYR A 134 12.26 -5.84 6.70
N SER A 135 11.77 -6.37 7.81
CA SER A 135 12.57 -6.74 8.98
C SER A 135 13.62 -7.83 8.69
N ASP A 136 13.40 -8.66 7.67
CA ASP A 136 14.31 -9.72 7.23
C ASP A 136 15.33 -9.25 6.15
N ASP A 137 15.32 -7.97 5.79
CA ASP A 137 16.29 -7.43 4.83
C ASP A 137 17.69 -7.37 5.46
N SER A 138 18.61 -8.21 4.96
CA SER A 138 20.04 -8.03 5.25
C SER A 138 20.53 -6.64 4.81
N ILE A 139 21.59 -6.12 5.43
CA ILE A 139 22.22 -4.84 5.04
C ILE A 139 22.55 -4.78 3.53
N LYS A 140 22.97 -5.91 2.93
CA LYS A 140 23.21 -5.98 1.48
C LYS A 140 21.91 -5.81 0.67
N LYS A 141 20.81 -6.43 1.12
CA LYS A 141 19.49 -6.31 0.47
C LYS A 141 18.91 -4.91 0.66
N PHE A 142 19.07 -4.31 1.84
CA PHE A 142 18.73 -2.92 2.10
C PHE A 142 19.49 -1.97 1.17
N ALA A 143 20.83 -2.09 1.10
CA ALA A 143 21.67 -1.30 0.20
C ALA A 143 21.23 -1.42 -1.27
N LEU A 144 20.87 -2.64 -1.71
CA LEU A 144 20.33 -2.85 -3.04
C LEU A 144 18.98 -2.15 -3.24
N LYS A 145 18.07 -2.25 -2.26
CA LYS A 145 16.74 -1.63 -2.30
C LYS A 145 16.78 -0.11 -2.40
N ILE A 146 17.70 0.53 -1.69
CA ILE A 146 17.87 2.00 -1.71
C ILE A 146 18.74 2.50 -2.88
N SER A 147 19.33 1.61 -3.68
CA SER A 147 20.25 1.99 -4.78
C SER A 147 19.60 2.70 -5.97
N GLY A 148 18.27 2.82 -6.00
CA GLY A 148 17.50 3.31 -7.14
C GLY A 148 17.36 2.31 -8.29
N LYS A 149 18.18 1.25 -8.34
CA LYS A 149 18.12 0.20 -9.38
C LYS A 149 17.10 -0.90 -9.06
N TYR A 150 16.65 -0.99 -7.81
CA TYR A 150 15.83 -2.11 -7.35
C TYR A 150 14.50 -2.28 -8.10
N PRO A 151 13.73 -1.22 -8.41
CA PRO A 151 12.48 -1.37 -9.16
C PRO A 151 12.68 -2.08 -10.51
N PHE A 152 13.72 -1.71 -11.27
CA PHE A 152 14.06 -2.33 -12.55
C PHE A 152 14.54 -3.78 -12.40
N ILE A 153 15.30 -4.07 -11.35
CA ILE A 153 15.72 -5.45 -11.04
C ILE A 153 14.49 -6.31 -10.72
N ARG A 154 13.53 -5.78 -9.96
CA ARG A 154 12.28 -6.46 -9.62
C ARG A 154 11.43 -6.71 -10.86
N GLU A 155 11.28 -5.72 -11.73
CA GLU A 155 10.53 -5.83 -12.99
C GLU A 155 11.10 -6.95 -13.87
N LYS A 156 12.41 -6.94 -14.13
CA LYS A 156 13.07 -8.02 -14.89
C LYS A 156 12.89 -9.40 -14.24
N ARG A 157 12.91 -9.49 -12.90
CA ARG A 157 12.62 -10.76 -12.19
C ARG A 157 11.19 -11.22 -12.40
N ASN A 158 10.22 -10.31 -12.42
CA ASN A 158 8.82 -10.62 -12.69
C ASN A 158 8.62 -11.12 -14.13
N GLU A 159 9.26 -10.50 -15.11
CA GLU A 159 9.24 -10.95 -16.51
C GLU A 159 9.81 -12.38 -16.64
N MET A 160 10.97 -12.64 -16.05
CA MET A 160 11.58 -13.97 -16.06
C MET A 160 10.70 -15.00 -15.35
N LYS A 161 10.04 -14.63 -14.24
CA LYS A 161 9.09 -15.51 -13.54
C LYS A 161 7.88 -15.83 -14.43
N ALA A 162 7.32 -14.84 -15.10
CA ALA A 162 6.20 -15.02 -16.02
C ALA A 162 6.57 -15.94 -17.18
N PHE A 163 7.73 -15.72 -17.80
CA PHE A 163 8.26 -16.58 -18.87
C PHE A 163 8.43 -18.03 -18.40
N ARG A 164 9.07 -18.24 -17.24
CA ARG A 164 9.23 -19.57 -16.63
C ARG A 164 7.89 -20.24 -16.35
N ASN A 165 6.91 -19.50 -15.84
CA ASN A 165 5.59 -20.04 -15.54
C ASN A 165 4.81 -20.41 -16.81
N LYS A 166 4.99 -19.67 -17.91
CA LYS A 166 4.45 -20.05 -19.23
C LYS A 166 5.03 -21.38 -19.72
N ILE A 167 6.35 -21.58 -19.61
CA ILE A 167 7.01 -22.84 -19.96
C ILE A 167 6.50 -23.99 -19.08
N ARG A 168 6.43 -23.81 -17.76
CA ARG A 168 5.92 -24.84 -16.84
C ARG A 168 4.50 -25.26 -17.18
N LYS A 169 3.62 -24.28 -17.48
CA LYS A 169 2.24 -24.54 -17.91
C LYS A 169 2.21 -25.36 -19.20
N PHE A 170 3.06 -25.04 -20.18
CA PHE A 170 3.18 -25.79 -21.43
C PHE A 170 3.55 -27.26 -21.20
N PHE A 171 4.44 -27.54 -20.24
CA PHE A 171 4.84 -28.91 -19.88
C PHE A 171 3.98 -29.57 -18.79
N GLY A 172 2.83 -28.98 -18.41
CA GLY A 172 1.96 -29.53 -17.35
C GLY A 172 2.58 -29.52 -15.94
N ILE A 173 3.63 -28.74 -15.73
CA ILE A 173 4.33 -28.64 -14.44
C ILE A 173 3.66 -27.57 -13.57
N LYS A 174 3.40 -27.88 -12.29
CA LYS A 174 2.85 -26.92 -11.32
C LYS A 174 3.68 -25.63 -11.26
N THR A 175 3.06 -24.48 -11.43
CA THR A 175 3.71 -23.17 -11.31
C THR A 175 4.07 -22.85 -9.85
N LYS A 176 5.10 -22.03 -9.65
CA LYS A 176 5.46 -21.43 -8.35
C LYS A 176 5.36 -19.90 -8.46
#